data_AF-G5QVF0-F1
#
_entry.id   AF-G5QVF0-F1
#
_cell.length_a   1.000
_cell.length_b   1.000
_cell.length_c   1.000
_cell.angle_alpha   90.00
_cell.angle_beta   90.00
_cell.angle_gamma   90.00
#
_symmetry.space_group_name_H-M   'P 1'
#
loop_
_entity.id
_entity.type
_entity.pdbx_description
1 polymer ?
#
loop_
_entity_poly.entity_id
_entity_poly.type
_entity_poly.pdbx_seq_one_letter_code
_entity_poly.pdbx_strand_id
1 'polypeptide(L)'
;MEFDAFFLARLQFAFTVSFHIIFPAITIGLASYLVVLEGLWLKTRNPVWRSLYQFWLKIFAVNFGMGVVSGLVMAYQFGTNWSGFSQFAGSITGPLLTYEVLTAFFLEAGFLGVMLFGWNKVGPGLHFLSTCMVALGTLMSTFWILASNSWMHTPQGFEIHNGQVVPVDWFAVIFNPSFPYRLLHMSVAAFLSSAMFVGASAAWHLLKGNDTPAIRRMFSMALWMAVVVAPVQALIGDMHGLNTLKHQPVKIAAIEGHWENTPGEPTPLTLVGWPDMEAERTRYALEIPALGSLILTHSLDKQVPALKDYPKEDRPNSTVVFWSFRLMVGMGVLMIFLGLA
;
A
#
# COMPACT_ATOMS: atom_id res chain seq x y z
N MET A 1 29.32 -3.88 -5.16
CA MET A 1 28.43 -4.30 -4.06
C MET A 1 29.18 -5.38 -3.27
N GLU A 2 29.56 -5.09 -2.04
CA GLU A 2 30.06 -6.12 -1.12
C GLU A 2 28.85 -6.82 -0.47
N PHE A 3 28.89 -8.14 -0.37
CA PHE A 3 27.86 -8.94 0.31
C PHE A 3 28.07 -8.91 1.83
N ASP A 4 28.06 -7.71 2.41
CA ASP A 4 28.17 -7.55 3.85
C ASP A 4 26.85 -7.94 4.56
N ALA A 5 26.92 -8.07 5.89
CA ALA A 5 25.76 -8.44 6.69
C ALA A 5 24.59 -7.45 6.55
N PHE A 6 24.89 -6.17 6.35
CA PHE A 6 23.89 -5.11 6.23
C PHE A 6 23.13 -5.18 4.90
N PHE A 7 23.84 -5.43 3.80
CA PHE A 7 23.24 -5.67 2.49
C PHE A 7 22.39 -6.94 2.49
N LEU A 8 22.89 -8.04 3.08
CA LEU A 8 22.13 -9.28 3.21
C LEU A 8 20.86 -9.09 4.06
N ALA A 9 20.93 -8.33 5.16
CA ALA A 9 19.77 -7.99 5.97
C ALA A 9 18.72 -7.17 5.18
N ARG A 10 19.16 -6.20 4.38
CA ARG A 10 18.29 -5.44 3.46
C ARG A 10 17.63 -6.33 2.42
N LEU A 11 18.40 -7.22 1.78
CA LEU A 11 17.89 -8.13 0.76
C LEU A 11 16.88 -9.12 1.34
N GLN A 12 17.17 -9.69 2.52
CA GLN A 12 16.28 -10.61 3.21
C GLN A 12 14.97 -9.90 3.61
N PHE A 13 15.06 -8.71 4.20
CA PHE A 13 13.88 -7.94 4.60
C PHE A 13 13.05 -7.52 3.37
N ALA A 14 13.70 -7.10 2.28
CA ALA A 14 13.05 -6.76 1.02
C ALA A 14 12.27 -7.95 0.44
N PHE A 15 12.85 -9.15 0.46
CA PHE A 15 12.15 -10.37 0.05
C PHE A 15 10.93 -10.65 0.94
N THR A 16 11.11 -10.63 2.27
CA THR A 16 10.06 -10.93 3.24
C THR A 16 8.89 -9.94 3.13
N VAL A 17 9.15 -8.63 3.06
CA VAL A 17 8.09 -7.62 2.94
C VAL A 17 7.37 -7.67 1.60
N SER A 18 8.11 -7.91 0.51
CA SER A 18 7.52 -8.03 -0.83
C SER A 18 6.65 -9.28 -0.97
N PHE A 19 7.04 -10.39 -0.35
CA PHE A 19 6.21 -11.59 -0.31
C PHE A 19 5.00 -11.41 0.61
N HIS A 20 5.22 -10.83 1.79
CA HIS A 20 4.15 -10.61 2.76
C HIS A 20 3.04 -9.75 2.18
N ILE A 21 3.35 -8.58 1.59
CA ILE A 21 2.33 -7.59 1.18
C ILE A 21 1.28 -8.13 0.19
N ILE A 22 1.62 -9.16 -0.58
CA ILE A 22 0.69 -9.82 -1.52
C ILE A 22 -0.57 -10.31 -0.79
N PHE A 23 -0.41 -10.86 0.42
CA PHE A 23 -1.53 -11.47 1.14
C PHE A 23 -2.42 -10.42 1.84
N PRO A 24 -1.91 -9.52 2.70
CA PRO A 24 -2.71 -8.47 3.33
C PRO A 24 -3.39 -7.55 2.32
N ALA A 25 -2.71 -7.16 1.24
CA ALA A 25 -3.32 -6.30 0.22
C ALA A 25 -4.59 -6.94 -0.37
N ILE A 26 -4.57 -8.26 -0.59
CA ILE A 26 -5.74 -8.99 -1.09
C ILE A 26 -6.79 -9.20 0.01
N THR A 27 -6.38 -9.54 1.24
CA THR A 27 -7.33 -9.81 2.33
C THR A 27 -8.07 -8.57 2.80
N ILE A 28 -7.43 -7.40 2.85
CA ILE A 28 -8.07 -6.12 3.19
C ILE A 28 -9.29 -5.89 2.28
N GLY A 29 -9.10 -5.97 0.96
CA GLY A 29 -10.22 -5.76 0.05
C GLY A 29 -11.18 -6.93 -0.05
N LEU A 30 -10.73 -8.18 0.07
CA LEU A 30 -11.63 -9.33 0.08
C LEU A 30 -12.52 -9.37 1.33
N ALA A 31 -12.03 -8.94 2.50
CA ALA A 31 -12.84 -8.87 3.71
C ALA A 31 -14.01 -7.89 3.52
N SER A 32 -13.74 -6.67 3.04
CA SER A 32 -14.79 -5.71 2.70
C SER A 32 -15.72 -6.21 1.59
N TYR A 33 -15.19 -6.91 0.58
CA TYR A 33 -16.00 -7.51 -0.48
C TYR A 33 -16.95 -8.58 0.06
N LEU A 34 -16.49 -9.44 0.98
CA LEU A 34 -17.32 -10.44 1.65
C LEU A 34 -18.43 -9.81 2.48
N VAL A 35 -18.16 -8.69 3.18
CA VAL A 35 -19.20 -7.89 3.85
C VAL A 35 -20.27 -7.44 2.85
N VAL A 36 -19.86 -6.88 1.70
CA VAL A 36 -20.82 -6.43 0.67
C VAL A 36 -21.66 -7.59 0.14
N LEU A 37 -21.04 -8.73 -0.20
CA LEU A 37 -21.75 -9.90 -0.70
C LEU A 37 -22.75 -10.44 0.32
N GLU A 38 -22.34 -10.57 1.58
CA GLU A 38 -23.23 -11.07 2.63
C GLU A 38 -24.36 -10.08 2.93
N GLY A 39 -24.08 -8.78 3.00
CA GLY A 39 -25.09 -7.74 3.20
C GLY A 39 -26.11 -7.71 2.06
N LEU A 40 -25.66 -7.84 0.81
CA LEU A 40 -26.54 -7.95 -0.35
C LEU A 40 -27.38 -9.24 -0.32
N TRP A 41 -26.80 -10.35 0.12
CA TRP A 41 -27.55 -11.58 0.34
C TRP A 41 -28.61 -11.42 1.42
N LEU A 42 -28.30 -10.81 2.57
CA LEU A 42 -29.27 -10.58 3.64
C LEU A 42 -30.43 -9.69 3.18
N LYS A 43 -30.13 -8.66 2.40
CA LYS A 43 -31.13 -7.71 1.86
C LYS A 43 -32.01 -8.33 0.78
N THR A 44 -31.41 -9.04 -0.18
CA THR A 44 -32.12 -9.48 -1.40
C THR A 44 -32.51 -10.95 -1.40
N ARG A 45 -31.89 -11.77 -0.54
CA ARG A 45 -31.97 -13.23 -0.51
C ARG A 45 -31.63 -13.90 -1.84
N ASN A 46 -30.99 -13.19 -2.76
CA ASN A 46 -30.56 -13.73 -4.04
C ASN A 46 -29.42 -14.75 -3.82
N PRO A 47 -29.57 -16.01 -4.27
CA PRO A 47 -28.58 -17.06 -4.04
C PRO A 47 -27.22 -16.75 -4.68
N VAL A 48 -27.16 -15.91 -5.72
CA VAL A 48 -25.92 -15.51 -6.40
C VAL A 48 -24.92 -14.89 -5.41
N TRP A 49 -25.38 -14.00 -4.52
CA TRP A 49 -24.51 -13.36 -3.54
C TRP A 49 -23.94 -14.36 -2.53
N ARG A 50 -24.74 -15.32 -2.10
CA ARG A 50 -24.30 -16.41 -1.22
C ARG A 50 -23.29 -17.31 -1.93
N SER A 51 -23.51 -17.67 -3.19
CA SER A 51 -22.56 -18.47 -3.96
C SER A 51 -21.21 -17.77 -4.11
N LEU A 52 -21.22 -16.47 -4.41
CA LEU A 52 -20.00 -15.66 -4.47
C LEU A 52 -19.30 -15.57 -3.12
N TYR A 53 -20.06 -15.33 -2.04
CA TYR A 53 -19.51 -15.28 -0.68
C TYR A 53 -18.77 -16.58 -0.35
N GLN A 54 -19.42 -17.73 -0.55
CA GLN A 54 -18.85 -19.04 -0.23
C GLN A 54 -17.63 -19.40 -1.09
N PHE A 55 -17.58 -18.92 -2.34
CA PHE A 55 -16.41 -19.08 -3.20
C PHE A 55 -15.22 -18.25 -2.68
N TRP A 56 -15.44 -16.95 -2.47
CA TRP A 56 -14.37 -16.03 -2.07
C TRP A 56 -13.93 -16.21 -0.62
N LEU A 57 -14.79 -16.72 0.26
CA LEU A 57 -14.45 -17.05 1.65
C LEU A 57 -13.27 -18.02 1.76
N LYS A 58 -13.22 -19.03 0.88
CA LYS A 58 -12.14 -20.03 0.87
C LYS A 58 -10.81 -19.41 0.43
N ILE A 59 -10.85 -18.56 -0.59
CA ILE A 59 -9.66 -17.85 -1.11
C ILE A 59 -9.17 -16.83 -0.08
N PHE A 60 -10.09 -16.13 0.57
CA PHE A 60 -9.79 -15.24 1.69
C PHE A 60 -9.09 -16.01 2.82
N ALA A 61 -9.61 -17.17 3.24
CA ALA A 61 -9.01 -17.96 4.31
C ALA A 61 -7.56 -18.39 4.04
N VAL A 62 -7.26 -18.79 2.80
CA VAL A 62 -5.90 -19.17 2.39
C VAL A 62 -4.96 -17.96 2.42
N ASN A 63 -5.37 -16.84 1.81
CA ASN A 63 -4.56 -15.61 1.85
C ASN A 63 -4.36 -15.11 3.28
N PHE A 64 -5.40 -15.15 4.11
CA PHE A 64 -5.33 -14.77 5.51
C PHE A 64 -4.30 -15.60 6.27
N GLY A 65 -4.35 -16.94 6.15
CA GLY A 65 -3.38 -17.83 6.77
C GLY A 65 -1.94 -17.54 6.33
N MET A 66 -1.72 -17.34 5.03
CA MET A 66 -0.40 -16.98 4.50
C MET A 66 0.07 -15.60 4.98
N GLY A 67 -0.85 -14.64 5.11
CA GLY A 67 -0.59 -13.32 5.69
C GLY A 67 -0.08 -13.42 7.13
N VAL A 68 -0.76 -14.21 7.98
CA VAL A 68 -0.34 -14.42 9.37
C VAL A 68 1.05 -15.04 9.45
N VAL A 69 1.31 -16.10 8.68
CA VAL A 69 2.63 -16.79 8.71
C VAL A 69 3.75 -15.85 8.25
N SER A 70 3.56 -15.15 7.13
CA SER A 70 4.58 -14.24 6.59
C SER A 70 4.77 -12.99 7.46
N GLY A 71 3.70 -12.49 8.10
CA GLY A 71 3.76 -11.35 9.02
C GLY A 71 4.53 -11.66 10.29
N LEU A 72 4.35 -12.88 10.83
CA LEU A 72 5.13 -13.34 11.99
C LEU A 72 6.64 -13.33 11.69
N VAL A 73 7.04 -13.81 10.51
CA VAL A 73 8.45 -13.80 10.09
C VAL A 73 8.98 -12.37 10.02
N MET A 74 8.22 -11.43 9.44
CA MET A 74 8.60 -10.03 9.36
C MET A 74 8.76 -9.38 10.75
N ALA A 75 7.83 -9.64 11.66
CA ALA A 75 7.88 -9.07 13.01
C ALA A 75 9.18 -9.46 13.74
N TYR A 76 9.60 -10.72 13.65
CA TYR A 76 10.85 -11.18 14.25
C TYR A 76 12.10 -10.58 13.58
N GLN A 77 12.06 -10.29 12.27
CA GLN A 77 13.20 -9.70 11.56
C GLN A 77 13.59 -8.31 12.10
N PHE A 78 12.65 -7.52 12.62
CA PHE A 78 12.97 -6.25 13.29
C PHE A 78 13.93 -6.48 14.47
N GLY A 79 13.72 -7.55 15.25
CA GLY A 79 14.57 -7.89 16.39
C GLY A 79 15.89 -8.55 15.98
N THR A 80 15.86 -9.53 15.08
CA THR A 80 17.04 -10.34 14.74
C THR A 80 18.04 -9.62 13.85
N ASN A 81 17.55 -8.86 12.87
CA ASN A 81 18.39 -8.27 11.82
C ASN A 81 18.56 -6.76 11.98
N TRP A 82 17.67 -6.11 12.74
CA TRP A 82 17.63 -4.67 12.95
C TRP A 82 17.66 -4.30 14.44
N SER A 83 18.51 -4.98 15.21
CA SER A 83 18.61 -4.82 16.67
C SER A 83 18.92 -3.38 17.10
N GLY A 84 19.79 -2.68 16.37
CA GLY A 84 20.09 -1.26 16.62
C GLY A 84 18.87 -0.35 16.42
N PHE A 85 18.07 -0.60 15.37
CA PHE A 85 16.80 0.10 15.17
C PHE A 85 15.80 -0.23 16.29
N SER A 86 15.71 -1.49 16.69
CA SER A 86 14.83 -1.92 17.79
C SER A 86 15.21 -1.28 19.12
N GLN A 87 16.50 -1.13 19.42
CA GLN A 87 16.97 -0.42 20.62
C GLN A 87 16.72 1.08 20.53
N PHE A 88 16.93 1.69 19.36
CA PHE A 88 16.79 3.13 19.16
C PHE A 88 15.32 3.58 19.16
N ALA A 89 14.45 2.92 18.37
CA ALA A 89 13.08 3.36 18.10
C ALA A 89 11.98 2.46 18.71
N GLY A 90 12.36 1.38 19.39
CA GLY A 90 11.41 0.37 19.88
C GLY A 90 10.37 0.89 20.89
N SER A 91 10.67 1.97 21.60
CA SER A 91 9.73 2.66 22.49
C SER A 91 8.52 3.29 21.77
N ILE A 92 8.65 3.56 20.47
CA ILE A 92 7.58 4.08 19.62
C ILE A 92 7.03 2.98 18.72
N THR A 93 7.89 2.30 17.96
CA THR A 93 7.44 1.32 16.97
C THR A 93 6.89 0.06 17.63
N GLY A 94 7.47 -0.36 18.77
CA GLY A 94 7.02 -1.51 19.53
C GLY A 94 5.56 -1.40 19.98
N PRO A 95 5.16 -0.32 20.69
CA PRO A 95 3.75 -0.12 21.04
C PRO A 95 2.82 -0.06 19.83
N LEU A 96 3.17 0.63 18.75
CA LEU A 96 2.31 0.70 17.55
C LEU A 96 2.07 -0.69 16.94
N LEU A 97 3.13 -1.50 16.79
CA LEU A 97 3.03 -2.89 16.33
C LEU A 97 2.30 -3.79 17.34
N THR A 98 2.43 -3.52 18.63
CA THR A 98 1.70 -4.28 19.67
C THR A 98 0.20 -3.96 19.61
N TYR A 99 -0.19 -2.70 19.39
CA TYR A 99 -1.58 -2.32 19.20
C TYR A 99 -2.19 -2.94 17.96
N GLU A 100 -1.43 -3.10 16.88
CA GLU A 100 -1.85 -3.89 15.72
C GLU A 100 -2.30 -5.29 16.15
N VAL A 101 -1.45 -6.02 16.87
CA VAL A 101 -1.79 -7.36 17.35
C VAL A 101 -3.01 -7.33 18.27
N LEU A 102 -2.99 -6.49 19.30
CA LEU A 102 -4.02 -6.47 20.35
C LEU A 102 -5.39 -6.04 19.85
N THR A 103 -5.46 -5.13 18.88
CA THR A 103 -6.73 -4.55 18.44
C THR A 103 -7.22 -5.10 17.12
N ALA A 104 -6.32 -5.39 16.18
CA ALA A 104 -6.70 -5.94 14.87
C ALA A 104 -6.66 -7.47 14.89
N PHE A 105 -5.53 -8.08 15.20
CA PHE A 105 -5.40 -9.54 15.08
C PHE A 105 -6.30 -10.30 16.05
N PHE A 106 -6.45 -9.84 17.29
CA PHE A 106 -7.40 -10.45 18.22
C PHE A 106 -8.85 -10.29 17.77
N LEU A 107 -9.21 -9.15 17.18
CA LEU A 107 -10.54 -8.94 16.62
C LEU A 107 -10.79 -9.89 15.44
N GLU A 108 -9.84 -9.97 14.52
CA GLU A 108 -9.90 -10.90 13.39
C GLU A 108 -9.99 -12.35 13.87
N ALA A 109 -9.05 -12.80 14.70
CA ALA A 109 -9.00 -14.18 15.17
C ALA A 109 -10.26 -14.59 15.95
N GLY A 110 -10.81 -13.66 16.76
CA GLY A 110 -12.03 -13.90 17.54
C GLY A 110 -13.27 -14.13 16.67
N PHE A 111 -13.39 -13.40 15.55
CA PHE A 111 -14.57 -13.48 14.68
C PHE A 111 -14.38 -14.36 13.43
N LEU A 112 -13.13 -14.62 13.03
CA LEU A 112 -12.80 -15.40 11.84
C LEU A 112 -13.35 -16.83 11.90
N GLY A 113 -13.28 -17.48 13.08
CA GLY A 113 -13.84 -18.82 13.24
C GLY A 113 -15.34 -18.89 12.96
N VAL A 114 -16.08 -17.85 13.38
CA VAL A 114 -17.52 -17.72 13.10
C VAL A 114 -17.76 -17.40 11.63
N MET A 115 -16.97 -16.52 11.03
CA MET A 115 -17.06 -16.18 9.60
C MET A 115 -16.79 -17.38 8.68
N LEU A 116 -15.85 -18.26 9.06
CA LEU A 116 -15.48 -19.44 8.25
C LEU A 116 -16.43 -20.62 8.43
N PHE A 117 -16.87 -20.89 9.66
CA PHE A 117 -17.56 -22.13 10.01
C PHE A 117 -18.95 -21.94 10.60
N GLY A 118 -19.37 -20.69 10.81
CA GLY A 118 -20.59 -20.32 11.52
C GLY A 118 -21.85 -20.29 10.66
N TRP A 119 -21.75 -20.38 9.32
CA TRP A 119 -22.89 -20.16 8.42
C TRP A 119 -24.16 -20.96 8.78
N ASN A 120 -24.00 -22.22 9.22
CA ASN A 120 -25.11 -23.09 9.66
C ASN A 120 -25.14 -23.32 11.19
N LYS A 121 -24.30 -22.62 11.96
CA LYS A 121 -24.16 -22.79 13.41
C LYS A 121 -24.63 -21.58 14.22
N VAL A 122 -24.61 -20.39 13.61
CA VAL A 122 -25.06 -19.14 14.22
C VAL A 122 -26.16 -18.49 13.39
N GLY A 123 -26.91 -17.56 13.99
CA GLY A 123 -27.90 -16.79 13.26
C GLY A 123 -27.28 -15.88 12.19
N PRO A 124 -28.01 -15.54 11.10
CA PRO A 124 -27.47 -14.71 10.00
C PRO A 124 -26.95 -13.34 10.44
N GLY A 125 -27.55 -12.73 11.47
CA GLY A 125 -27.08 -11.45 12.01
C GLY A 125 -25.74 -11.54 12.73
N LEU A 126 -25.53 -12.61 13.52
CA LEU A 126 -24.25 -12.84 14.20
C LEU A 126 -23.15 -13.17 13.18
N HIS A 127 -23.47 -13.99 12.17
CA HIS A 127 -22.52 -14.29 11.10
C HIS A 127 -22.08 -13.01 10.36
N PHE A 128 -23.04 -12.16 9.97
CA PHE A 128 -22.72 -10.90 9.31
C PHE A 128 -21.93 -9.94 10.19
N LEU A 129 -22.25 -9.87 11.49
CA LEU A 129 -21.44 -9.12 12.45
C LEU A 129 -20.00 -9.64 12.46
N SER A 130 -19.80 -10.96 12.48
CA SER A 130 -18.46 -11.55 12.41
C SER A 130 -17.71 -11.14 11.14
N THR A 131 -18.36 -11.19 9.98
CA THR A 131 -17.78 -10.74 8.71
C THR A 131 -17.39 -9.26 8.76
N CYS A 132 -18.23 -8.40 9.35
CA CYS A 132 -17.94 -6.98 9.55
C CYS A 132 -16.75 -6.76 10.50
N MET A 133 -16.66 -7.51 11.61
CA MET A 133 -15.56 -7.39 12.57
C MET A 133 -14.23 -7.84 11.98
N VAL A 134 -14.22 -8.89 11.14
CA VAL A 134 -13.02 -9.30 10.40
C VAL A 134 -12.58 -8.20 9.43
N ALA A 135 -13.51 -7.62 8.65
CA ALA A 135 -13.19 -6.52 7.74
C ALA A 135 -12.67 -5.28 8.49
N LEU A 136 -13.30 -4.91 9.62
CA LEU A 136 -12.82 -3.82 10.47
C LEU A 136 -11.42 -4.10 11.02
N GLY A 137 -11.16 -5.33 11.46
CA GLY A 137 -9.84 -5.77 11.90
C GLY A 137 -8.77 -5.53 10.85
N THR A 138 -9.02 -5.91 9.59
CA THR A 138 -8.03 -5.72 8.51
C THR A 138 -7.70 -4.23 8.26
N LEU A 139 -8.69 -3.35 8.40
CA LEU A 139 -8.49 -1.90 8.29
C LEU A 139 -7.77 -1.33 9.52
N MET A 140 -8.06 -1.82 10.72
CA MET A 140 -7.33 -1.45 11.93
C MET A 140 -5.86 -1.91 11.89
N SER A 141 -5.57 -3.09 11.33
CA SER A 141 -4.19 -3.53 11.11
C SER A 141 -3.49 -2.56 10.15
N THR A 142 -4.12 -2.24 9.01
CA THR A 142 -3.60 -1.25 8.05
C THR A 142 -3.30 0.10 8.73
N PHE A 143 -4.18 0.56 9.63
CA PHE A 143 -3.99 1.79 10.39
C PHE A 143 -2.71 1.75 11.23
N TRP A 144 -2.52 0.72 12.06
CA TRP A 144 -1.40 0.67 13.00
C TRP A 144 -0.06 0.45 12.31
N ILE A 145 0.00 -0.45 11.33
CA ILE A 145 1.24 -0.70 10.59
C ILE A 145 1.66 0.54 9.80
N LEU A 146 0.70 1.28 9.23
CA LEU A 146 1.02 2.52 8.53
C LEU A 146 1.28 3.69 9.45
N ALA A 147 0.76 3.72 10.68
CA ALA A 147 1.18 4.71 11.68
C ALA A 147 2.69 4.53 11.96
N SER A 148 3.13 3.29 12.18
CA SER A 148 4.54 2.94 12.39
C SER A 148 5.41 3.31 11.18
N ASN A 149 5.03 2.86 9.98
CA ASN A 149 5.78 3.16 8.75
C ASN A 149 5.82 4.66 8.42
N SER A 150 4.73 5.39 8.65
CA SER A 150 4.68 6.84 8.40
C SER A 150 5.57 7.60 9.37
N TRP A 151 5.61 7.19 10.64
CA TRP A 151 6.51 7.77 11.63
C TRP A 151 7.98 7.57 11.23
N MET A 152 8.35 6.40 10.69
CA MET A 152 9.71 6.17 10.16
C MET A 152 10.10 7.12 9.01
N HIS A 153 9.13 7.73 8.34
CA HIS A 153 9.37 8.69 7.26
C HIS A 153 9.32 10.15 7.71
N THR A 154 8.36 10.51 8.57
CA THR A 154 8.20 11.87 9.07
C THR A 154 8.04 11.84 10.59
N PRO A 155 9.12 11.54 11.34
CA PRO A 155 9.02 11.31 12.78
C PRO A 155 8.70 12.62 13.52
N GLN A 156 7.73 12.56 14.44
CA GLN A 156 7.30 13.67 15.29
C GLN A 156 6.90 13.13 16.67
N GLY A 157 6.68 14.04 17.63
CA GLY A 157 6.18 13.69 18.96
C GLY A 157 7.15 12.87 19.82
N PHE A 158 8.46 13.02 19.60
CA PHE A 158 9.48 12.27 20.33
C PHE A 158 10.66 13.15 20.78
N GLU A 159 11.35 12.69 21.81
CA GLU A 159 12.66 13.18 22.25
C GLU A 159 13.68 12.04 22.21
N ILE A 160 14.97 12.37 22.24
CA ILE A 160 16.04 11.37 22.33
C ILE A 160 16.70 11.49 23.70
N HIS A 161 16.53 10.47 24.55
CA HIS A 161 17.17 10.36 25.86
C HIS A 161 18.12 9.15 25.85
N ASN A 162 19.39 9.36 26.21
CA ASN A 162 20.41 8.30 26.28
C ASN A 162 20.51 7.43 25.00
N GLY A 163 20.39 8.06 23.83
CA GLY A 163 20.45 7.37 22.54
C GLY A 163 19.22 6.51 22.24
N GLN A 164 18.12 6.68 22.97
CA GLN A 164 16.83 6.05 22.69
C GLN A 164 15.79 7.12 22.40
N VAL A 165 14.94 6.85 21.43
CA VAL A 165 13.73 7.64 21.19
C VAL A 165 12.77 7.43 22.35
N VAL A 166 12.07 8.47 22.78
CA VAL A 166 11.04 8.42 23.83
C VAL A 166 9.83 9.22 23.33
N PRO A 167 8.62 8.64 23.30
CA PRO A 167 7.42 9.37 22.89
C PRO A 167 7.07 10.45 23.93
N VAL A 168 6.88 11.68 23.46
CA VAL A 168 6.37 12.81 24.27
C VAL A 168 4.96 13.25 23.86
N ASP A 169 4.54 12.91 22.64
CA ASP A 169 3.18 13.15 22.13
C ASP A 169 2.76 12.01 21.18
N TRP A 170 1.92 11.10 21.67
CA TRP A 170 1.41 9.98 20.89
C TRP A 170 0.51 10.40 19.72
N PHE A 171 -0.20 11.52 19.84
CA PHE A 171 -1.05 12.00 18.76
C PHE A 171 -0.19 12.46 17.59
N ALA A 172 0.88 13.23 17.86
CA ALA A 172 1.85 13.63 16.85
C ALA A 172 2.65 12.44 16.27
N VAL A 173 2.93 11.41 17.07
CA VAL A 173 3.56 10.17 16.60
C VAL A 173 2.67 9.46 15.57
N ILE A 174 1.39 9.24 15.90
CA ILE A 174 0.45 8.50 15.06
C ILE A 174 0.05 9.33 13.83
N PHE A 175 -0.42 10.56 14.04
CA PHE A 175 -0.95 11.45 13.00
C PHE A 175 0.12 12.40 12.46
N ASN A 176 1.32 11.86 12.20
CA ASN A 176 2.41 12.60 11.59
C ASN A 176 2.07 13.02 10.13
N PRO A 177 2.81 13.97 9.53
CA PRO A 177 2.42 14.61 8.28
C PRO A 177 2.23 13.67 7.08
N SER A 178 2.88 12.51 7.07
CA SER A 178 2.75 11.54 5.97
C SER A 178 1.65 10.49 6.21
N PHE A 179 1.16 10.34 7.44
CA PHE A 179 0.25 9.26 7.82
C PHE A 179 -1.08 9.25 7.05
N PRO A 180 -1.86 10.35 6.98
CA PRO A 180 -3.15 10.32 6.29
C PRO A 180 -3.03 9.92 4.81
N TYR A 181 -2.01 10.43 4.12
CA TYR A 181 -1.78 10.15 2.71
C TYR A 181 -1.36 8.70 2.48
N ARG A 182 -0.46 8.16 3.32
CA ARG A 182 -0.01 6.77 3.24
C ARG A 182 -1.16 5.80 3.55
N LEU A 183 -1.94 6.09 4.58
CA LEU A 183 -3.13 5.30 4.94
C LEU A 183 -4.11 5.23 3.79
N LEU A 184 -4.54 6.38 3.26
CA LEU A 184 -5.49 6.44 2.17
C LEU A 184 -4.94 5.77 0.90
N HIS A 185 -3.71 6.07 0.52
CA HIS A 185 -3.10 5.52 -0.70
C HIS A 185 -2.96 4.00 -0.65
N MET A 186 -2.57 3.44 0.51
CA MET A 186 -2.43 2.00 0.69
C MET A 186 -3.78 1.29 0.76
N SER A 187 -4.74 1.82 1.53
CA SER A 187 -6.06 1.19 1.67
C SER A 187 -6.82 1.18 0.34
N VAL A 188 -6.78 2.28 -0.41
CA VAL A 188 -7.43 2.38 -1.72
C VAL A 188 -6.72 1.49 -2.76
N ALA A 189 -5.38 1.42 -2.73
CA ALA A 189 -4.63 0.47 -3.55
C ALA A 189 -4.98 -0.99 -3.24
N ALA A 190 -5.18 -1.35 -1.96
CA ALA A 190 -5.58 -2.69 -1.56
C ALA A 190 -6.98 -3.04 -2.10
N PHE A 191 -7.95 -2.12 -1.97
CA PHE A 191 -9.29 -2.30 -2.55
C PHE A 191 -9.25 -2.45 -4.08
N LEU A 192 -8.46 -1.62 -4.76
CA LEU A 192 -8.30 -1.72 -6.21
C LEU A 192 -7.62 -3.02 -6.62
N SER A 193 -6.60 -3.47 -5.88
CA SER A 193 -5.90 -4.74 -6.10
C SER A 193 -6.84 -5.94 -5.95
N SER A 194 -7.66 -5.97 -4.89
CA SER A 194 -8.68 -7.01 -4.71
C SER A 194 -9.73 -6.97 -5.82
N ALA A 195 -10.16 -5.78 -6.27
CA ALA A 195 -11.08 -5.66 -7.40
C ALA A 195 -10.46 -6.22 -8.68
N MET A 196 -9.21 -5.90 -8.99
CA MET A 196 -8.49 -6.48 -10.13
C MET A 196 -8.35 -8.00 -10.01
N PHE A 197 -8.08 -8.52 -8.81
CA PHE A 197 -7.99 -9.95 -8.58
C PHE A 197 -9.33 -10.68 -8.80
N VAL A 198 -10.43 -10.12 -8.28
CA VAL A 198 -11.78 -10.63 -8.51
C VAL A 198 -12.16 -10.55 -9.99
N GLY A 199 -11.87 -9.41 -10.64
CA GLY A 199 -12.13 -9.17 -12.06
C GLY A 199 -11.34 -10.11 -12.97
N ALA A 200 -10.05 -10.32 -12.70
CA ALA A 200 -9.21 -11.25 -13.45
C ALA A 200 -9.70 -12.69 -13.33
N SER A 201 -10.08 -13.12 -12.12
CA SER A 201 -10.69 -14.44 -11.91
C SER A 201 -11.98 -14.60 -12.73
N ALA A 202 -12.85 -13.58 -12.71
CA ALA A 202 -14.10 -13.61 -13.45
C ALA A 202 -13.88 -13.61 -14.97
N ALA A 203 -12.99 -12.76 -15.47
CA ALA A 203 -12.62 -12.69 -16.88
C ALA A 203 -12.08 -14.04 -17.37
N TRP A 204 -11.20 -14.69 -16.58
CA TRP A 204 -10.71 -16.02 -16.90
C TRP A 204 -11.82 -17.05 -17.03
N HIS A 205 -12.76 -17.05 -16.09
CA HIS A 205 -13.93 -17.94 -16.16
C HIS A 205 -14.80 -17.69 -17.41
N LEU A 206 -15.07 -16.43 -17.74
CA LEU A 206 -15.83 -16.06 -18.94
C LEU A 206 -15.10 -16.48 -20.23
N LEU A 207 -13.78 -16.30 -20.31
CA LEU A 207 -12.96 -16.75 -21.45
C LEU A 207 -12.98 -18.28 -21.64
N LYS A 208 -13.18 -19.03 -20.55
CA LYS A 208 -13.33 -20.50 -20.58
C LYS A 208 -14.78 -20.96 -20.82
N GLY A 209 -15.69 -20.03 -21.14
CA GLY A 209 -17.09 -20.33 -21.39
C GLY A 209 -17.91 -20.63 -20.14
N ASN A 210 -17.36 -20.42 -18.94
CA ASN A 210 -18.10 -20.54 -17.68
C ASN A 210 -18.89 -19.24 -17.43
N ASP A 211 -19.96 -19.07 -18.18
CA ASP A 211 -20.78 -17.88 -18.16
C ASP A 211 -22.02 -18.05 -17.27
N THR A 212 -21.84 -17.78 -15.98
CA THR A 212 -22.93 -17.83 -15.00
C THR A 212 -23.29 -16.44 -14.48
N PRO A 213 -24.52 -16.25 -13.95
CA PRO A 213 -24.91 -14.99 -13.31
C PRO A 213 -23.95 -14.56 -12.20
N ALA A 214 -23.39 -15.49 -11.43
CA ALA A 214 -22.41 -15.18 -10.38
C ALA A 214 -21.11 -14.60 -10.96
N ILE A 215 -20.58 -15.23 -12.01
CA ILE A 215 -19.33 -14.81 -12.65
C ILE A 215 -19.51 -13.43 -13.30
N ARG A 216 -20.60 -13.21 -14.04
CA ARG A 216 -20.94 -11.88 -14.59
C ARG A 216 -21.10 -10.82 -13.51
N ARG A 217 -21.70 -11.16 -12.36
CA ARG A 217 -21.87 -10.22 -11.24
C ARG A 217 -20.53 -9.80 -10.64
N MET A 218 -19.65 -10.74 -10.31
CA MET A 218 -18.35 -10.38 -9.74
C MET A 218 -17.45 -9.65 -10.74
N PHE A 219 -17.54 -9.99 -12.04
CA PHE A 219 -16.85 -9.24 -13.10
C PHE A 219 -17.35 -7.79 -13.15
N SER A 220 -18.67 -7.58 -13.18
CA SER A 220 -19.26 -6.24 -13.19
C SER A 220 -18.90 -5.43 -11.95
N MET A 221 -18.91 -6.03 -10.76
CA MET A 221 -18.49 -5.35 -9.53
C MET A 221 -17.03 -4.90 -9.59
N ALA A 222 -16.14 -5.75 -10.10
CA ALA A 222 -14.73 -5.42 -10.28
C ALA A 222 -14.51 -4.26 -11.27
N LEU A 223 -15.22 -4.24 -12.40
CA LEU A 223 -15.12 -3.15 -13.37
C LEU A 223 -15.66 -1.82 -12.81
N TRP A 224 -16.79 -1.83 -12.09
CA TRP A 224 -17.29 -0.63 -11.43
C TRP A 224 -16.30 -0.08 -10.38
N MET A 225 -15.63 -0.97 -9.65
CA MET A 225 -14.54 -0.58 -8.76
C MET A 225 -13.37 0.02 -9.54
N ALA A 226 -12.98 -0.54 -10.68
CA ALA A 226 -11.92 0.01 -11.52
C ALA A 226 -12.24 1.43 -11.99
N VAL A 227 -13.46 1.65 -12.51
CA VAL A 227 -13.94 2.94 -13.02
C VAL A 227 -13.86 4.03 -11.96
N VAL A 228 -14.25 3.74 -10.73
CA VAL A 228 -14.37 4.76 -9.68
C VAL A 228 -13.10 4.86 -8.85
N VAL A 229 -12.55 3.73 -8.43
CA VAL A 229 -11.47 3.66 -7.43
C VAL A 229 -10.11 3.94 -8.07
N ALA A 230 -9.88 3.57 -9.34
CA ALA A 230 -8.59 3.85 -9.98
C ALA A 230 -8.33 5.36 -10.18
N PRO A 231 -9.29 6.19 -10.65
CA PRO A 231 -9.11 7.65 -10.66
C PRO A 231 -8.92 8.24 -9.27
N VAL A 232 -9.68 7.77 -8.27
CA VAL A 232 -9.51 8.21 -6.88
C VAL A 232 -8.11 7.88 -6.36
N GLN A 233 -7.58 6.70 -6.66
CA GLN A 233 -6.21 6.30 -6.31
C GLN A 233 -5.17 7.26 -6.92
N ALA A 234 -5.36 7.68 -8.17
CA ALA A 234 -4.47 8.63 -8.83
C ALA A 234 -4.48 10.00 -8.14
N LEU A 235 -5.66 10.52 -7.77
CA LEU A 235 -5.79 11.77 -7.03
C LEU A 235 -5.11 11.70 -5.65
N ILE A 236 -5.34 10.61 -4.91
CA ILE A 236 -4.69 10.39 -3.61
C ILE A 236 -3.15 10.28 -3.80
N GLY A 237 -2.71 9.65 -4.89
CA GLY A 237 -1.30 9.57 -5.28
C GLY A 237 -0.66 10.94 -5.54
N ASP A 238 -1.34 11.82 -6.27
CA ASP A 238 -0.88 13.19 -6.51
C ASP A 238 -0.71 13.95 -5.19
N MET A 239 -1.75 13.93 -4.34
CA MET A 239 -1.70 14.54 -3.01
C MET A 239 -0.57 13.98 -2.13
N HIS A 240 -0.33 12.66 -2.21
CA HIS A 240 0.78 12.04 -1.50
C HIS A 240 2.15 12.46 -2.07
N GLY A 241 2.26 12.64 -3.39
CA GLY A 241 3.42 13.18 -4.08
C GLY A 241 3.77 14.59 -3.60
N LEU A 242 2.78 15.48 -3.53
CA LEU A 242 2.94 16.84 -3.00
C LEU A 242 3.38 16.87 -1.53
N ASN A 243 2.82 15.99 -0.69
CA ASN A 243 3.27 15.84 0.69
C ASN A 243 4.73 15.37 0.77
N THR A 244 5.10 14.41 -0.08
CA THR A 244 6.47 13.90 -0.17
C THR A 244 7.43 14.98 -0.67
N LEU A 245 7.02 15.82 -1.62
CA LEU A 245 7.80 16.97 -2.07
C LEU A 245 8.10 17.93 -0.91
N LYS A 246 7.12 18.19 -0.05
CA LYS A 246 7.28 19.08 1.10
C LYS A 246 8.21 18.52 2.17
N HIS A 247 8.11 17.24 2.50
CA HIS A 247 8.78 16.64 3.66
C HIS A 247 10.01 15.79 3.33
N GLN A 248 10.09 15.23 2.12
CA GLN A 248 11.16 14.35 1.65
C GLN A 248 11.49 14.61 0.16
N PRO A 249 11.83 15.86 -0.22
CA PRO A 249 12.02 16.27 -1.62
C PRO A 249 13.04 15.43 -2.40
N VAL A 250 14.09 14.92 -1.74
CA VAL A 250 15.09 14.05 -2.37
C VAL A 250 14.48 12.78 -2.98
N LYS A 251 13.36 12.29 -2.43
CA LYS A 251 12.62 11.16 -3.03
C LYS A 251 11.94 11.55 -4.33
N ILE A 252 11.36 12.74 -4.40
CA ILE A 252 10.75 13.25 -5.64
C ILE A 252 11.82 13.47 -6.70
N ALA A 253 12.96 14.06 -6.33
CA ALA A 253 14.10 14.23 -7.24
C ALA A 253 14.56 12.87 -7.81
N ALA A 254 14.65 11.84 -6.96
CA ALA A 254 15.00 10.49 -7.36
C ALA A 254 13.93 9.79 -8.20
N ILE A 255 12.64 10.02 -7.90
CA ILE A 255 11.51 9.59 -8.72
C ILE A 255 11.67 10.20 -10.09
N GLU A 256 11.85 11.51 -10.22
CA GLU A 256 11.95 12.15 -11.55
C GLU A 256 13.24 11.83 -12.31
N GLY A 257 14.26 11.30 -11.62
CA GLY A 257 15.59 11.14 -12.21
C GLY A 257 16.18 12.48 -12.62
N HIS A 258 15.83 13.54 -11.89
CA HIS A 258 16.18 14.92 -12.20
C HIS A 258 17.45 15.31 -11.44
N TRP A 259 18.48 15.73 -12.17
CA TRP A 259 19.83 15.90 -11.60
C TRP A 259 20.20 17.35 -11.32
N GLU A 260 19.79 18.29 -12.17
CA GLU A 260 20.14 19.71 -12.06
C GLU A 260 18.99 20.57 -12.58
N ASN A 261 18.79 21.75 -11.97
CA ASN A 261 17.82 22.74 -12.42
C ASN A 261 18.50 23.83 -13.28
N THR A 262 17.95 24.12 -14.46
CA THR A 262 18.35 25.28 -15.26
C THR A 262 17.68 26.55 -14.71
N PRO A 263 18.42 27.61 -14.31
CA PRO A 263 17.81 28.79 -13.71
C PRO A 263 16.71 29.42 -14.59
N GLY A 264 15.53 29.63 -14.01
CA GLY A 264 14.40 30.29 -14.70
C GLY A 264 13.54 29.38 -15.59
N GLU A 265 13.86 28.09 -15.71
CA GLU A 265 13.08 27.13 -16.49
C GLU A 265 12.28 26.18 -15.59
N PRO A 266 11.05 25.81 -15.97
CA PRO A 266 10.31 24.79 -15.22
C PRO A 266 10.94 23.41 -15.40
N THR A 267 10.81 22.57 -14.37
CA THR A 267 11.32 21.19 -14.35
C THR A 267 10.55 20.33 -15.36
N PRO A 268 11.23 19.65 -16.30
CA PRO A 268 10.59 18.70 -17.21
C PRO A 268 10.13 17.44 -16.48
N LEU A 269 9.14 16.74 -17.05
CA LEU A 269 8.82 15.37 -16.64
C LEU A 269 9.65 14.39 -17.48
N THR A 270 10.51 13.60 -16.84
CA THR A 270 11.26 12.56 -17.54
C THR A 270 10.39 11.31 -17.71
N LEU A 271 9.78 11.12 -18.88
CA LEU A 271 8.92 9.96 -19.14
C LEU A 271 9.69 8.65 -19.12
N VAL A 272 10.81 8.61 -19.85
CA VAL A 272 11.67 7.44 -20.01
C VAL A 272 13.12 7.90 -19.93
N GLY A 273 13.98 7.10 -19.31
CA GLY A 273 15.40 7.37 -19.20
C GLY A 273 16.08 6.36 -18.31
N TRP A 274 17.41 6.45 -18.23
CA TRP A 274 18.22 5.66 -17.32
C TRP A 274 18.98 6.57 -16.36
N PRO A 275 18.47 6.81 -15.13
CA PRO A 275 19.20 7.56 -14.12
C PRO A 275 20.49 6.83 -13.78
N ASP A 276 21.62 7.45 -14.07
CA ASP A 276 22.95 6.91 -13.79
C ASP A 276 23.53 7.62 -12.57
N MET A 277 23.63 6.88 -11.47
CA MET A 277 24.11 7.39 -10.19
C MET A 277 25.59 7.78 -10.22
N GLU A 278 26.41 7.13 -11.05
CA GLU A 278 27.85 7.41 -11.14
C GLU A 278 28.12 8.62 -12.02
N ALA A 279 27.47 8.68 -13.18
CA ALA A 279 27.59 9.81 -14.09
C ALA A 279 26.78 11.05 -13.65
N GLU A 280 25.96 10.91 -12.59
CA GLU A 280 25.06 11.92 -12.05
C GLU A 280 24.21 12.63 -13.11
N ARG A 281 23.65 11.84 -14.02
CA ARG A 281 22.77 12.30 -15.09
C ARG A 281 21.82 11.20 -15.52
N THR A 282 20.70 11.57 -16.15
CA THR A 282 19.78 10.60 -16.74
C THR A 282 20.11 10.43 -18.22
N ARG A 283 20.54 9.22 -18.59
CA ARG A 283 20.89 8.88 -19.97
C ARG A 283 19.62 8.58 -20.77
N TYR A 284 19.64 8.90 -22.07
CA TYR A 284 18.54 8.60 -23.00
C TYR A 284 17.19 9.16 -22.54
N ALA A 285 17.22 10.33 -21.88
CA ALA A 285 16.04 10.95 -21.33
C ALA A 285 15.08 11.40 -22.44
N LEU A 286 13.83 10.99 -22.35
CA LEU A 286 12.70 11.55 -23.08
C LEU A 286 11.91 12.41 -22.10
N GLU A 287 11.97 13.71 -22.30
CA GLU A 287 11.43 14.71 -21.40
C GLU A 287 10.25 15.44 -22.03
N ILE A 288 9.21 15.71 -21.23
CA ILE A 288 8.14 16.65 -21.59
C ILE A 288 8.40 17.97 -20.84
N PRO A 289 8.64 19.08 -21.56
CA PRO A 289 8.89 20.37 -20.95
C PRO A 289 7.76 20.81 -20.01
N ALA A 290 8.12 21.42 -18.87
CA ALA A 290 7.23 21.98 -17.85
C ALA A 290 6.23 21.03 -17.16
N LEU A 291 6.08 19.78 -17.63
CA LEU A 291 5.08 18.86 -17.11
C LEU A 291 5.43 18.38 -15.69
N GLY A 292 6.72 18.25 -15.36
CA GLY A 292 7.18 17.88 -14.02
C GLY A 292 6.79 18.95 -12.99
N SER A 293 7.05 20.22 -13.32
CA SER A 293 6.56 21.37 -12.53
C SER A 293 5.04 21.38 -12.39
N LEU A 294 4.31 21.16 -13.49
CA LEU A 294 2.85 21.19 -13.46
C LEU A 294 2.28 20.13 -12.52
N ILE A 295 2.80 18.90 -12.55
CA ILE A 295 2.31 17.80 -11.71
C ILE A 295 2.76 17.98 -10.26
N LEU A 296 4.04 18.27 -10.03
CA LEU A 296 4.63 18.21 -8.69
C LEU A 296 4.53 19.53 -7.93
N THR A 297 4.22 20.64 -8.58
CA THR A 297 4.08 21.96 -7.94
C THR A 297 2.76 22.67 -8.27
N HIS A 298 1.95 22.10 -9.17
CA HIS A 298 0.73 22.71 -9.71
C HIS A 298 0.99 24.13 -10.28
N SER A 299 2.16 24.32 -10.89
CA SER A 299 2.65 25.59 -11.43
C SER A 299 3.52 25.34 -12.66
N LEU A 300 3.52 26.29 -13.61
CA LEU A 300 4.29 26.21 -14.85
C LEU A 300 5.66 26.88 -14.76
N ASP A 301 6.01 27.39 -13.58
CA ASP A 301 7.16 28.27 -13.33
C ASP A 301 8.03 27.80 -12.15
N LYS A 302 7.49 26.99 -11.23
CA LYS A 302 8.23 26.50 -10.07
C LYS A 302 9.04 25.26 -10.39
N GLN A 303 10.27 25.23 -9.89
CA GLN A 303 11.14 24.07 -10.00
C GLN A 303 10.92 23.07 -8.87
N VAL A 304 11.17 21.80 -9.19
CA VAL A 304 11.26 20.71 -8.23
C VAL A 304 12.73 20.52 -7.86
N PRO A 305 13.06 20.17 -6.59
CA PRO A 305 14.43 19.91 -6.18
C PRO A 305 15.12 18.85 -7.04
N ALA A 306 16.41 19.03 -7.26
CA ALA A 306 17.24 18.16 -8.07
C ALA A 306 18.13 17.26 -7.20
N LEU A 307 18.57 16.11 -7.74
CA LEU A 307 19.40 15.17 -6.98
C LEU A 307 20.73 15.79 -6.53
N LYS A 308 21.34 16.66 -7.34
CA LYS A 308 22.60 17.31 -6.99
C LYS A 308 22.48 18.38 -5.90
N ASP A 309 21.28 18.76 -5.52
CA ASP A 309 21.05 19.67 -4.38
C ASP A 309 21.35 18.98 -3.04
N TYR A 310 21.51 17.65 -3.02
CA TYR A 310 21.75 16.83 -1.81
C TYR A 310 23.14 16.18 -1.86
N PRO A 311 23.78 15.90 -0.70
CA PRO A 311 24.99 15.08 -0.63
C PRO A 311 24.79 13.69 -1.26
N LYS A 312 25.85 13.09 -1.82
CA LYS A 312 25.77 11.80 -2.55
C LYS A 312 25.22 10.67 -1.67
N GLU A 313 25.61 10.66 -0.41
CA GLU A 313 25.26 9.70 0.63
C GLU A 313 23.77 9.74 1.02
N ASP A 314 23.12 10.89 0.84
CA ASP A 314 21.71 11.10 1.19
C ASP A 314 20.75 10.85 0.01
N ARG A 315 21.31 10.62 -1.20
CA ARG A 315 20.51 10.35 -2.39
C ARG A 315 20.07 8.88 -2.41
N PRO A 316 18.77 8.58 -2.49
CA PRO A 316 18.34 7.22 -2.74
C PRO A 316 18.75 6.80 -4.15
N ASN A 317 18.79 5.49 -4.40
CA ASN A 317 19.10 4.95 -5.72
C ASN A 317 18.00 5.37 -6.73
N SER A 318 18.27 6.40 -7.53
CA SER A 318 17.30 6.95 -8.49
C SER A 318 16.95 5.95 -9.57
N THR A 319 17.88 5.09 -10.02
CA THR A 319 17.58 4.08 -11.05
C THR A 319 16.42 3.17 -10.64
N VAL A 320 16.46 2.65 -9.41
CA VAL A 320 15.40 1.78 -8.88
C VAL A 320 14.12 2.58 -8.65
N VAL A 321 14.22 3.71 -7.96
CA VAL A 321 13.05 4.52 -7.57
C VAL A 321 12.30 5.05 -8.80
N PHE A 322 13.03 5.55 -9.81
CA PHE A 322 12.49 6.04 -11.08
C PHE A 322 11.64 4.97 -11.75
N TRP A 323 12.19 3.78 -12.00
CA TRP A 323 11.47 2.72 -12.72
C TRP A 323 10.35 2.11 -11.90
N SER A 324 10.51 1.94 -10.59
CA SER A 324 9.42 1.53 -9.71
C SER A 324 8.23 2.49 -9.78
N PHE A 325 8.49 3.80 -9.81
CA PHE A 325 7.43 4.80 -9.96
C PHE A 325 6.76 4.74 -11.34
N ARG A 326 7.52 4.60 -12.44
CA ARG A 326 6.94 4.49 -13.80
C ARG A 326 6.06 3.25 -13.91
N LEU A 327 6.50 2.12 -13.37
CA LEU A 327 5.68 0.91 -13.34
C LEU A 327 4.40 1.12 -12.53
N MET A 328 4.50 1.72 -11.35
CA MET A 328 3.34 2.02 -10.49
C MET A 328 2.32 2.92 -11.21
N VAL A 329 2.77 4.07 -11.73
CA VAL A 329 1.89 5.03 -12.44
C VAL A 329 1.35 4.42 -13.73
N GLY A 330 2.18 3.72 -14.50
CA GLY A 330 1.79 3.05 -15.73
C GLY A 330 0.68 2.01 -15.47
N MET A 331 0.84 1.17 -14.44
CA MET A 331 -0.22 0.24 -14.03
C MET A 331 -1.48 0.98 -13.54
N GLY A 332 -1.32 2.08 -12.80
CA GLY A 332 -2.43 2.94 -12.37
C GLY A 332 -3.26 3.46 -13.55
N VAL A 333 -2.59 4.03 -14.55
CA VAL A 333 -3.19 4.53 -15.78
C VAL A 333 -3.86 3.41 -16.59
N LEU A 334 -3.21 2.25 -16.71
CA LEU A 334 -3.80 1.08 -17.36
C LEU A 334 -5.07 0.59 -16.65
N MET A 335 -5.11 0.60 -15.32
CA MET A 335 -6.31 0.26 -14.55
C MET A 335 -7.45 1.26 -14.75
N ILE A 336 -7.14 2.56 -14.89
CA ILE A 336 -8.13 3.58 -15.24
C ILE A 336 -8.70 3.32 -16.64
N PHE A 337 -7.83 3.10 -17.63
CA PHE A 337 -8.29 2.80 -18.99
C PHE A 337 -9.10 1.52 -19.06
N LEU A 338 -8.71 0.47 -18.32
CA LEU A 338 -9.46 -0.78 -18.23
C LEU A 338 -10.86 -0.57 -17.66
N GLY A 339 -11.04 0.34 -16.70
CA GLY A 339 -12.37 0.67 -16.21
C GLY A 339 -13.24 1.34 -17.27
N LEU A 340 -12.66 2.21 -18.10
CA LEU A 340 -13.37 3.01 -19.09
C LEU A 340 -13.68 2.27 -20.41
N ALA A 341 -12.91 1.21 -20.72
CA ALA A 341 -13.06 0.37 -21.91
C ALA A 341 -14.11 -0.73 -21.69
#